data_AF-A0A8C5AAF3-F1
#
_entry.id   AF-A0A8C5AAF3-F1
#
_cell.length_a   1.000
_cell.length_b   1.000
_cell.length_c   1.000
_cell.angle_alpha   90.00
_cell.angle_beta   90.00
_cell.angle_gamma   90.00
#
_symmetry.space_group_name_H-M   'P 1'
#
loop_
_entity.id
_entity.type
_entity.pdbx_description
1 polymer ?
#
loop_
_entity_poly.entity_id
_entity_poly.type
_entity_poly.pdbx_seq_one_letter_code
_entity_poly.pdbx_strand_id
1 'polypeptide(L)'
;MAVTKVSVMSLAHLTHFWTGGEIMDALSLSGILNLILMKAQQERAVLFLLLQERRRRTAQQGPFLLRSLYLPPAPPQTKQIWMRVRSQDWWERVVLREFSDQEWRENFRMSRQSFMKLCKLMKTISPEEVTVRRAIPLAMRVAMVLYKLGSSAEYRLIANQFGVHKSTVKKFVDMFCKSMVQGPIKDLIRVPTEEEALYIASRFEASYHLPNLMGIIDGTHIPMLPPSDGYKDFVNRKGLPSYVLQAVVDHQFCFWNISCKMPGSAHDASVLRNSDLFQKAHILPKVRPKRGQCNPSGAMNTCSST
;
A
#
# COMPACT_ATOMS: atom_id res chain seq x y z
N MET A 1 -21.31 25.98 -15.25
CA MET A 1 -20.28 25.56 -16.23
C MET A 1 -18.99 26.28 -15.90
N ALA A 2 -17.88 25.54 -15.79
CA ALA A 2 -16.48 25.96 -15.52
C ALA A 2 -15.91 25.32 -14.24
N VAL A 3 -15.88 23.99 -14.21
CA VAL A 3 -14.81 23.27 -13.53
C VAL A 3 -13.56 23.58 -14.36
N THR A 4 -12.76 24.55 -13.93
CA THR A 4 -11.47 24.89 -14.54
C THR A 4 -10.68 23.61 -14.76
N LYS A 5 -10.33 23.35 -16.02
CA LYS A 5 -9.63 22.17 -16.54
C LYS A 5 -8.70 21.54 -15.50
N VAL A 6 -9.17 20.46 -14.85
CA VAL A 6 -8.25 19.39 -14.46
C VAL A 6 -7.84 18.78 -15.79
N SER A 7 -6.64 19.12 -16.28
CA SER A 7 -6.10 18.46 -17.46
C SER A 7 -5.76 17.03 -17.04
N VAL A 8 -6.75 16.13 -17.17
CA VAL A 8 -6.59 14.70 -16.89
C VAL A 8 -5.75 14.12 -18.03
N MET A 9 -4.43 14.22 -17.94
CA MET A 9 -3.54 13.40 -18.76
C MET A 9 -3.45 12.01 -18.12
N SER A 10 -4.01 11.02 -18.80
CA SER A 10 -3.78 9.61 -18.48
C SER A 10 -2.29 9.29 -18.68
N LEU A 11 -1.70 8.55 -17.74
CA LEU A 11 -0.31 8.08 -17.75
C LEU A 11 0.05 7.35 -19.07
N ALA A 12 -0.93 6.77 -19.77
CA ALA A 12 -0.77 6.11 -21.06
C ALA A 12 -0.32 7.05 -22.21
N HIS A 13 -0.57 8.37 -22.12
CA HIS A 13 -0.10 9.31 -23.15
C HIS A 13 1.37 9.71 -22.97
N LEU A 14 1.98 9.46 -21.80
CA LEU A 14 3.37 9.79 -21.52
C LEU A 14 4.34 8.63 -21.79
N THR A 15 3.85 7.40 -22.01
CA THR A 15 4.71 6.22 -22.24
C THR A 15 5.45 6.24 -23.58
N HIS A 16 5.09 7.11 -24.53
CA HIS A 16 5.78 7.23 -25.82
C HIS A 16 7.09 8.03 -25.79
N PHE A 17 7.48 8.60 -24.63
CA PHE A 17 8.66 9.49 -24.53
C PHE A 17 9.84 8.95 -23.68
N TRP A 18 9.81 7.70 -23.20
CA TRP A 18 10.74 7.24 -22.17
C TRP A 18 11.57 6.01 -22.56
N THR A 19 12.77 6.25 -23.12
CA THR A 19 13.92 5.34 -23.05
C THR A 19 15.08 6.08 -22.37
N GLY A 20 15.24 5.91 -21.06
CA GLY A 20 16.32 6.54 -20.29
C GLY A 20 16.37 6.00 -18.86
N GLY A 21 17.46 5.31 -18.54
CA GLY A 21 17.64 4.38 -17.43
C GLY A 21 17.89 4.98 -16.04
N GLU A 22 17.18 6.03 -15.63
CA GLU A 22 17.32 6.60 -14.29
C GLU A 22 15.97 6.83 -13.61
N ILE A 23 15.18 5.76 -13.47
CA ILE A 23 13.94 5.75 -12.66
C ILE A 23 13.85 4.43 -11.90
N MET A 24 14.58 4.29 -10.79
CA MET A 24 14.41 3.12 -9.89
C MET A 24 14.01 3.46 -8.46
N ASP A 25 14.10 4.72 -8.02
CA ASP A 25 13.75 5.08 -6.64
C ASP A 25 12.32 5.62 -6.48
N ALA A 26 11.77 6.27 -7.52
CA ALA A 26 10.39 6.79 -7.55
C ALA A 26 9.29 5.71 -7.66
N LEU A 27 9.63 4.51 -8.16
CA LEU A 27 8.73 3.36 -8.25
C LEU A 27 8.59 2.58 -6.92
N SER A 28 9.31 2.98 -5.86
CA SER A 28 9.30 2.24 -4.59
C SER A 28 8.13 2.60 -3.68
N LEU A 29 7.62 3.84 -3.71
CA LEU A 29 6.48 4.26 -2.88
C LEU A 29 5.12 3.79 -3.44
N SER A 30 5.02 3.63 -4.75
CA SER A 30 3.82 3.09 -5.43
C SER A 30 3.63 1.62 -5.11
N GLY A 31 4.74 0.87 -5.04
CA GLY A 31 4.78 -0.52 -4.60
C GLY A 31 4.36 -0.66 -3.14
N ILE A 32 4.92 0.14 -2.23
CA ILE A 32 4.65 0.07 -0.78
C ILE A 32 3.18 0.37 -0.46
N LEU A 33 2.54 1.31 -1.15
CA LEU A 33 1.13 1.62 -0.89
C LEU A 33 0.15 0.65 -1.57
N ASN A 34 0.44 0.19 -2.80
CA ASN A 34 -0.28 -0.93 -3.42
C ASN A 34 -0.26 -2.15 -2.48
N LEU A 35 0.87 -2.41 -1.84
CA LEU A 35 1.09 -3.48 -0.85
C LEU A 35 0.35 -3.26 0.49
N ILE A 36 0.44 -2.06 1.09
CA ILE A 36 -0.22 -1.78 2.38
C ILE A 36 -1.75 -1.80 2.21
N LEU A 37 -2.26 -1.38 1.05
CA LEU A 37 -3.68 -1.48 0.67
C LEU A 37 -4.09 -2.91 0.29
N MET A 38 -3.22 -3.70 -0.36
CA MET A 38 -3.45 -5.11 -0.70
C MET A 38 -3.88 -5.95 0.51
N LYS A 39 -3.44 -5.59 1.72
CA LYS A 39 -3.60 -6.46 2.90
C LYS A 39 -4.49 -5.94 4.01
N ALA A 40 -4.65 -4.62 4.14
CA ALA A 40 -5.61 -4.03 5.08
C ALA A 40 -7.07 -4.45 4.77
N GLN A 41 -7.37 -4.84 3.53
CA GLN A 41 -8.70 -5.29 3.10
C GLN A 41 -8.84 -6.82 2.98
N GLN A 42 -7.80 -7.55 2.56
CA GLN A 42 -7.86 -9.01 2.36
C GLN A 42 -8.05 -9.80 3.68
N GLU A 43 -7.64 -9.22 4.81
CA GLU A 43 -7.82 -9.86 6.12
C GLU A 43 -9.23 -9.71 6.70
N ARG A 44 -10.03 -8.73 6.26
CA ARG A 44 -11.42 -8.57 6.75
C ARG A 44 -12.36 -9.62 6.16
N ALA A 45 -12.25 -9.95 4.88
CA ALA A 45 -13.09 -10.95 4.22
C ALA A 45 -12.75 -12.38 4.69
N VAL A 46 -11.47 -12.73 4.79
CA VAL A 46 -11.04 -14.05 5.28
C VAL A 46 -11.37 -14.22 6.76
N LEU A 47 -11.23 -13.19 7.58
CA LEU A 47 -11.57 -13.26 9.01
C LEU A 47 -13.10 -13.28 9.21
N PHE A 48 -13.88 -12.58 8.38
CA PHE A 48 -15.34 -12.68 8.36
C PHE A 48 -15.81 -14.08 7.94
N LEU A 49 -15.27 -14.65 6.86
CA LEU A 49 -15.58 -16.02 6.42
C LEU A 49 -15.12 -17.07 7.45
N LEU A 50 -13.95 -16.91 8.07
CA LEU A 50 -13.49 -17.81 9.13
C LEU A 50 -14.32 -17.67 10.43
N LEU A 51 -14.80 -16.47 10.77
CA LEU A 51 -15.72 -16.26 11.91
C LEU A 51 -17.12 -16.81 11.61
N GLN A 52 -17.60 -16.67 10.38
CA GLN A 52 -18.88 -17.21 9.92
C GLN A 52 -18.85 -18.74 9.86
N GLU A 53 -17.75 -19.33 9.39
CA GLU A 53 -17.50 -20.77 9.40
C GLU A 53 -17.35 -21.31 10.84
N ARG A 54 -16.68 -20.56 11.73
CA ARG A 54 -16.58 -20.92 13.15
C ARG A 54 -17.96 -20.86 13.83
N ARG A 55 -18.77 -19.83 13.57
CA ARG A 55 -20.17 -19.73 14.04
C ARG A 55 -21.04 -20.85 13.47
N ARG A 56 -20.87 -21.22 12.19
CA ARG A 56 -21.56 -22.37 11.57
C ARG A 56 -21.18 -23.69 12.23
N ARG A 57 -19.91 -23.91 12.54
CA ARG A 57 -19.46 -25.12 13.26
C ARG A 57 -19.97 -25.17 14.70
N THR A 58 -20.02 -24.03 15.39
CA THR A 58 -20.62 -23.95 16.74
C THR A 58 -22.14 -24.10 16.71
N ALA A 59 -22.81 -23.65 15.64
CA ALA A 59 -24.26 -23.79 15.44
C ALA A 59 -24.68 -25.19 14.94
N GLN A 60 -23.85 -25.87 14.15
CA GLN A 60 -24.05 -27.27 13.76
C GLN A 60 -23.62 -28.25 14.86
N GLN A 61 -22.81 -27.80 15.82
CA GLN A 61 -22.60 -28.49 17.10
C GLN A 61 -23.74 -28.18 18.09
N GLY A 62 -24.99 -28.45 17.68
CA GLY A 62 -26.09 -28.78 18.59
C GLY A 62 -25.92 -30.20 19.15
N PRO A 63 -26.64 -30.57 20.22
CA PRO A 63 -26.08 -31.20 21.41
C PRO A 63 -25.56 -32.64 21.18
N PHE A 64 -24.28 -32.77 20.83
CA PHE A 64 -23.51 -33.98 21.16
C PHE A 64 -23.20 -34.08 22.68
N LEU A 65 -23.76 -33.18 23.49
CA LEU A 65 -23.54 -33.09 24.94
C LEU A 65 -24.26 -34.16 25.77
N LEU A 66 -25.11 -35.02 25.18
CA LEU A 66 -25.75 -36.10 25.94
C LEU A 66 -24.98 -37.43 25.91
N ARG A 67 -23.85 -37.53 25.19
CA ARG A 67 -22.98 -38.73 25.22
C ARG A 67 -21.71 -38.57 26.06
N SER A 68 -21.46 -37.39 26.62
CA SER A 68 -20.24 -37.13 27.40
C SER A 68 -20.38 -37.33 28.91
N LEU A 69 -21.56 -37.72 29.41
CA LEU A 69 -21.79 -37.87 30.85
C LEU A 69 -21.19 -39.16 31.45
N TYR A 70 -20.58 -40.03 30.63
CA TYR A 70 -20.02 -41.32 31.07
C TYR A 70 -18.60 -41.61 30.55
N LEU A 71 -17.87 -40.62 30.03
CA LEU A 71 -16.48 -40.81 29.64
C LEU A 71 -15.56 -40.29 30.76
N PRO A 72 -14.66 -41.13 31.31
CA PRO A 72 -13.66 -40.65 32.26
C PRO A 72 -12.84 -39.53 31.63
N PRO A 73 -12.40 -38.52 32.41
CA PRO A 73 -11.61 -37.42 31.90
C PRO A 73 -10.37 -37.98 31.20
N ALA A 74 -10.19 -37.60 29.93
CA ALA A 74 -9.01 -38.02 29.17
C ALA A 74 -7.75 -37.64 29.98
N PRO A 75 -6.75 -38.55 30.07
CA PRO A 75 -5.53 -38.26 30.81
C PRO A 75 -4.91 -36.96 30.27
N PRO A 76 -4.33 -36.12 31.15
CA PRO A 76 -3.73 -34.86 30.73
C PRO A 76 -2.70 -35.14 29.64
N GLN A 77 -2.99 -34.67 28.42
CA GLN A 77 -2.06 -34.79 27.30
C GLN A 77 -0.82 -33.95 27.62
N THR A 78 0.25 -34.60 28.05
CA THR A 78 1.57 -33.98 28.15
C THR A 78 1.97 -33.52 26.76
N LYS A 79 2.15 -32.20 26.57
CA LYS A 79 2.67 -31.66 25.32
C LYS A 79 4.07 -32.23 25.11
N GLN A 80 4.19 -33.24 24.24
CA GLN A 80 5.47 -33.91 23.96
C GLN A 80 6.53 -32.93 23.43
N ILE A 81 6.11 -31.84 22.79
CA ILE A 81 7.00 -30.79 22.30
C ILE A 81 6.38 -29.43 22.61
N TRP A 82 6.95 -28.73 23.59
CA TRP A 82 6.53 -27.36 23.92
C TRP A 82 6.97 -26.35 22.85
N MET A 83 8.07 -26.64 22.13
CA MET A 83 8.61 -25.80 21.09
C MET A 83 9.37 -26.59 20.01
N ARG A 84 9.06 -26.30 18.74
CA ARG A 84 9.89 -26.74 17.61
C ARG A 84 11.01 -25.72 17.40
N VAL A 85 12.26 -26.20 17.37
CA VAL A 85 13.44 -25.40 17.03
C VAL A 85 13.29 -24.86 15.60
N ARG A 86 13.59 -23.58 15.41
CA ARG A 86 13.53 -22.90 14.12
C ARG A 86 14.76 -22.01 13.98
N SER A 87 15.47 -22.11 12.87
CA SER A 87 16.66 -21.30 12.61
C SER A 87 16.27 -19.88 12.20
N GLN A 88 16.94 -18.88 12.79
CA GLN A 88 16.86 -17.47 12.39
C GLN A 88 18.09 -17.04 11.57
N ASP A 89 18.92 -18.00 11.16
CA ASP A 89 20.22 -17.75 10.51
C ASP A 89 20.11 -16.92 9.25
N TRP A 90 19.06 -17.13 8.46
CA TRP A 90 18.86 -16.35 7.27
C TRP A 90 18.73 -14.86 7.59
N TRP A 91 18.01 -14.50 8.64
CA TRP A 91 17.92 -13.10 9.05
C TRP A 91 19.24 -12.61 9.66
N GLU A 92 19.80 -13.34 10.62
CA GLU A 92 20.93 -12.87 11.43
C GLU A 92 22.27 -12.86 10.68
N ARG A 93 22.49 -13.84 9.81
CA ARG A 93 23.74 -13.98 9.05
C ARG A 93 23.56 -13.49 7.62
N VAL A 94 22.60 -14.04 6.88
CA VAL A 94 22.49 -13.74 5.44
C VAL A 94 21.99 -12.31 5.21
N VAL A 95 20.85 -11.92 5.77
CA VAL A 95 20.26 -10.60 5.53
C VAL A 95 21.05 -9.47 6.18
N LEU A 96 21.43 -9.62 7.45
CA LEU A 96 22.09 -8.53 8.17
C LEU A 96 23.56 -8.35 7.80
N ARG A 97 24.28 -9.42 7.40
CA ARG A 97 25.73 -9.36 7.13
C ARG A 97 26.08 -9.43 5.65
N GLU A 98 25.41 -10.27 4.89
CA GLU A 98 25.84 -10.62 3.52
C GLU A 98 25.05 -9.90 2.41
N PHE A 99 23.78 -9.53 2.63
CA PHE A 99 22.95 -8.92 1.58
C PHE A 99 23.58 -7.64 1.02
N SER A 100 23.78 -7.61 -0.30
CA SER A 100 24.03 -6.38 -1.05
C SER A 100 22.82 -5.44 -1.01
N ASP A 101 23.01 -4.17 -1.39
CA ASP A 101 21.91 -3.20 -1.49
C ASP A 101 20.90 -3.58 -2.58
N GLN A 102 21.36 -4.27 -3.64
CA GLN A 102 20.49 -4.78 -4.70
C GLN A 102 19.59 -5.91 -4.17
N GLU A 103 20.17 -6.95 -3.55
CA GLU A 103 19.39 -8.06 -2.97
C GLU A 103 18.43 -7.56 -1.90
N TRP A 104 18.86 -6.59 -1.09
CA TRP A 104 18.01 -5.93 -0.12
C TRP A 104 16.79 -5.29 -0.78
N ARG A 105 16.99 -4.50 -1.84
CA ARG A 105 15.92 -3.83 -2.58
C ARG A 105 15.00 -4.84 -3.26
N GLU A 106 15.52 -5.93 -3.81
CA GLU A 106 14.72 -6.99 -4.44
C GLU A 106 13.81 -7.69 -3.42
N ASN A 107 14.33 -8.00 -2.23
CA ASN A 107 13.59 -8.73 -1.20
C ASN A 107 12.62 -7.83 -0.40
N PHE A 108 13.01 -6.60 -0.07
CA PHE A 108 12.24 -5.70 0.79
C PHE A 108 11.58 -4.53 0.06
N ARG A 109 11.80 -4.39 -1.25
CA ARG A 109 11.21 -3.36 -2.14
C ARG A 109 11.52 -1.91 -1.74
N MET A 110 12.57 -1.70 -0.95
CA MET A 110 13.04 -0.37 -0.54
C MET A 110 14.51 -0.40 -0.14
N SER A 111 15.16 0.77 -0.10
CA SER A 111 16.52 0.89 0.41
C SER A 111 16.62 0.63 1.92
N ARG A 112 17.81 0.25 2.40
CA ARG A 112 18.11 0.08 3.84
C ARG A 112 17.80 1.36 4.63
N GLN A 113 18.09 2.53 4.07
CA GLN A 113 17.82 3.81 4.72
C GLN A 113 16.32 4.05 4.91
N SER A 114 15.51 3.83 3.87
CA SER A 114 14.05 3.95 3.94
C SER A 114 13.45 2.93 4.90
N PHE A 115 13.99 1.70 4.92
CA PHE A 115 13.61 0.68 5.88
C PHE A 115 13.84 1.11 7.33
N MET A 116 14.99 1.71 7.64
CA MET A 116 15.27 2.20 8.99
C MET A 116 14.36 3.37 9.38
N LYS A 117 14.02 4.26 8.44
CA LYS A 117 13.02 5.31 8.65
C LYS A 117 11.65 4.69 8.96
N LEU A 118 11.22 3.68 8.19
CA LEU A 118 9.99 2.96 8.43
C LEU A 118 9.97 2.28 9.82
N CYS A 119 11.07 1.64 10.23
CA CYS A 119 11.17 1.05 11.57
C CYS A 119 10.98 2.10 12.67
N LYS A 120 11.51 3.33 12.49
CA LYS A 120 11.30 4.43 13.45
C LYS A 120 9.84 4.89 13.50
N LEU A 121 9.13 4.89 12.38
CA LEU A 121 7.70 5.21 12.33
C LEU A 121 6.84 4.10 12.98
N MET A 122 7.27 2.85 12.87
CA MET A 122 6.53 1.68 13.34
C MET A 122 6.86 1.25 14.79
N LYS A 123 7.29 2.18 15.64
CA LYS A 123 7.56 1.93 17.06
C LYS A 123 6.36 1.34 17.83
N THR A 124 5.14 1.57 17.35
CA THR A 124 3.91 0.98 17.92
C THR A 124 3.88 -0.54 17.88
N ILE A 125 4.71 -1.18 17.04
CA ILE A 125 4.79 -2.65 16.86
C ILE A 125 5.98 -3.23 17.63
N SER A 126 6.61 -2.43 18.48
CA SER A 126 7.78 -2.87 19.25
C SER A 126 7.48 -4.09 20.11
N PRO A 127 8.49 -4.94 20.37
CA PRO A 127 8.35 -6.03 21.33
C PRO A 127 7.93 -5.52 22.71
N GLU A 128 7.02 -6.26 23.35
CA GLU A 128 6.77 -6.14 24.79
C GLU A 128 8.01 -6.68 25.53
N GLU A 129 8.43 -5.99 26.59
CA GLU A 129 9.67 -6.29 27.31
C GLU A 129 9.59 -7.57 28.14
N VAL A 130 8.39 -7.97 28.57
CA VAL A 130 8.20 -9.10 29.49
C VAL A 130 7.52 -10.24 28.77
N THR A 131 8.30 -11.07 28.08
CA THR A 131 7.79 -12.37 27.60
C THR A 131 8.76 -13.48 27.97
N VAL A 132 8.22 -14.68 28.19
CA VAL A 132 9.00 -15.91 28.49
C VAL A 132 9.98 -16.28 27.36
N ARG A 133 9.95 -15.55 26.23
CA ARG A 133 10.77 -15.81 25.03
C ARG A 133 11.56 -14.55 24.68
N ARG A 134 12.70 -14.74 24.01
CA ARG A 134 13.39 -13.63 23.35
C ARG A 134 12.42 -12.99 22.36
N ALA A 135 12.11 -11.72 22.57
CA ALA A 135 11.17 -11.02 21.72
C ALA A 135 11.77 -10.82 20.32
N ILE A 136 10.95 -11.02 19.29
CA ILE A 136 11.38 -10.81 17.91
C ILE A 136 11.71 -9.31 17.72
N PRO A 137 12.91 -8.95 17.25
CA PRO A 137 13.32 -7.56 17.05
C PRO A 137 12.40 -6.80 16.10
N LEU A 138 12.21 -5.50 16.32
CA LEU A 138 11.32 -4.66 15.49
C LEU A 138 11.70 -4.71 14.00
N ALA A 139 13.00 -4.62 13.68
CA ALA A 139 13.48 -4.71 12.31
C ALA A 139 13.04 -6.02 11.64
N MET A 140 13.17 -7.16 12.33
CA MET A 140 12.73 -8.45 11.81
C MET A 140 11.21 -8.51 11.61
N ARG A 141 10.43 -7.86 12.49
CA ARG A 141 8.96 -7.75 12.33
C ARG A 141 8.60 -6.98 11.07
N VAL A 142 9.19 -5.80 10.87
CA VAL A 142 8.96 -4.96 9.69
C VAL A 142 9.41 -5.70 8.42
N ALA A 143 10.58 -6.35 8.45
CA ALA A 143 11.10 -7.13 7.34
C ALA A 143 10.18 -8.29 6.93
N MET A 144 9.64 -9.05 7.89
CA MET A 144 8.64 -10.10 7.59
C MET A 144 7.41 -9.54 6.88
N VAL A 145 6.96 -8.35 7.30
CA VAL A 145 5.81 -7.69 6.68
C VAL A 145 6.14 -7.25 5.27
N LEU A 146 7.25 -6.53 5.07
CA LEU A 146 7.68 -6.09 3.75
C LEU A 146 7.92 -7.26 2.81
N TYR A 147 8.53 -8.34 3.30
CA TYR A 147 8.73 -9.55 2.52
C TYR A 147 7.38 -10.15 2.10
N LYS A 148 6.40 -10.24 3.01
CA LYS A 148 5.05 -10.73 2.68
C LYS A 148 4.36 -9.84 1.67
N LEU A 149 4.48 -8.53 1.83
CA LEU A 149 3.83 -7.58 0.97
C LEU A 149 4.49 -7.60 -0.43
N GLY A 150 5.82 -7.58 -0.53
CA GLY A 150 6.57 -7.48 -1.80
C GLY A 150 6.71 -8.75 -2.62
N SER A 151 6.65 -9.92 -1.98
CA SER A 151 6.68 -11.22 -2.68
C SER A 151 5.29 -11.84 -2.84
N SER A 152 4.30 -11.37 -2.07
CA SER A 152 3.00 -12.05 -1.92
C SER A 152 3.08 -13.52 -1.46
N ALA A 153 4.24 -14.02 -1.01
CA ALA A 153 4.46 -15.42 -0.66
C ALA A 153 3.56 -15.94 0.48
N GLU A 154 3.33 -17.26 0.53
CA GLU A 154 2.55 -17.88 1.61
C GLU A 154 3.15 -17.60 2.99
N TYR A 155 2.30 -17.41 4.00
CA TYR A 155 2.74 -17.24 5.39
C TYR A 155 3.64 -18.37 5.88
N ARG A 156 3.44 -19.59 5.38
CA ARG A 156 4.23 -20.76 5.74
C ARG A 156 5.68 -20.62 5.27
N LEU A 157 5.90 -20.15 4.04
CA LEU A 157 7.24 -19.96 3.48
C LEU A 157 8.00 -18.88 4.25
N ILE A 158 7.35 -17.74 4.49
CA ILE A 158 7.93 -16.64 5.26
C ILE A 158 8.24 -17.07 6.69
N ALA A 159 7.33 -17.81 7.32
CA ALA A 159 7.56 -18.33 8.66
C ALA A 159 8.76 -19.27 8.74
N ASN A 160 8.95 -20.13 7.73
CA ASN A 160 10.12 -20.99 7.65
C ASN A 160 11.40 -20.18 7.44
N GLN A 161 11.37 -19.21 6.53
CA GLN A 161 12.53 -18.36 6.17
C GLN A 161 13.04 -17.54 7.36
N PHE A 162 12.12 -16.95 8.12
CA PHE A 162 12.44 -16.12 9.29
C PHE A 162 12.50 -16.92 10.60
N GLY A 163 12.30 -18.24 10.57
CA GLY A 163 12.35 -19.06 11.79
C GLY A 163 11.24 -18.76 12.82
N VAL A 164 10.05 -18.38 12.38
CA VAL A 164 8.89 -18.06 13.24
C VAL A 164 7.70 -18.96 12.95
N HIS A 165 6.60 -18.82 13.71
CA HIS A 165 5.35 -19.51 13.39
C HIS A 165 4.50 -18.70 12.41
N LYS A 166 3.76 -19.37 11.50
CA LYS A 166 2.89 -18.72 10.49
C LYS A 166 1.87 -17.74 11.09
N SER A 167 1.34 -18.05 12.28
CA SER A 167 0.40 -17.15 12.98
C SER A 167 1.07 -15.86 13.43
N THR A 168 2.36 -15.90 13.75
CA THR A 168 3.15 -14.73 14.15
C THR A 168 3.35 -13.78 12.97
N VAL A 169 3.68 -14.31 11.79
CA VAL A 169 3.77 -13.52 10.55
C VAL A 169 2.43 -12.85 10.26
N LYS A 170 1.32 -13.60 10.31
CA LYS A 170 -0.03 -13.03 10.12
C LYS A 170 -0.32 -11.91 11.13
N LYS A 171 -0.07 -12.14 12.43
CA LYS A 171 -0.28 -11.15 13.49
C LYS A 171 0.49 -9.85 13.22
N PHE A 172 1.76 -9.95 12.82
CA PHE A 172 2.56 -8.76 12.55
C PHE A 172 2.10 -8.01 11.32
N VAL A 173 1.61 -8.70 10.29
CA VAL A 173 1.13 -7.98 9.11
C VAL A 173 -0.19 -7.27 9.38
N ASP A 174 -1.14 -7.92 10.08
CA ASP A 174 -2.38 -7.27 10.51
C ASP A 174 -2.10 -6.02 11.35
N MET A 175 -1.22 -6.15 12.34
CA MET A 175 -0.80 -5.04 13.20
C MET A 175 -0.12 -3.92 12.41
N PHE A 176 0.78 -4.27 11.47
CA PHE A 176 1.47 -3.31 10.62
C PHE A 176 0.52 -2.53 9.72
N CYS A 177 -0.37 -3.22 9.01
CA CYS A 177 -1.33 -2.58 8.13
C CYS A 177 -2.27 -1.64 8.92
N LYS A 178 -2.76 -2.08 10.09
CA LYS A 178 -3.61 -1.24 10.95
C LYS A 178 -2.87 0.00 11.45
N SER A 179 -1.66 -0.16 11.99
CA SER A 179 -0.85 0.95 12.47
C SER A 179 -0.49 1.93 11.35
N MET A 180 -0.14 1.45 10.16
CA MET A 180 0.16 2.29 9.00
C MET A 180 -1.03 3.17 8.60
N VAL A 181 -2.23 2.58 8.50
CA VAL A 181 -3.44 3.29 8.10
C VAL A 181 -3.90 4.28 9.17
N GLN A 182 -3.71 3.97 10.44
CA GLN A 182 -4.16 4.82 11.54
C GLN A 182 -3.25 6.03 11.79
N GLY A 183 -1.94 5.88 11.58
CA GLY A 183 -0.94 6.93 11.80
C GLY A 183 -0.20 7.36 10.53
N PRO A 184 0.99 6.78 10.22
CA PRO A 184 1.96 7.38 9.30
C PRO A 184 1.46 7.71 7.90
N ILE A 185 0.50 6.94 7.35
CA ILE A 185 -0.02 7.19 5.99
C ILE A 185 -0.63 8.59 5.87
N LYS A 186 -1.27 9.11 6.92
CA LYS A 186 -1.94 10.43 6.88
C LYS A 186 -0.94 11.57 6.74
N ASP A 187 0.26 11.40 7.30
CA ASP A 187 1.32 12.41 7.25
C ASP A 187 2.12 12.29 5.94
N LEU A 188 2.29 11.05 5.44
CA LEU A 188 3.03 10.77 4.22
C LEU A 188 2.24 11.10 2.95
N ILE A 189 0.94 10.83 2.94
CA ILE A 189 0.05 11.05 1.79
C ILE A 189 -1.00 12.07 2.21
N ARG A 190 -0.68 13.34 1.97
CA ARG A 190 -1.55 14.47 2.23
C ARG A 190 -1.67 15.35 1.01
N VAL A 191 -2.79 16.06 0.90
CA VAL A 191 -2.97 17.10 -0.10
C VAL A 191 -1.89 18.17 0.11
N PRO A 192 -1.22 18.64 -0.97
CA PRO A 192 -0.21 19.68 -0.86
C PRO A 192 -0.84 21.00 -0.37
N THR A 193 -0.05 21.83 0.31
CA THR A 193 -0.44 23.20 0.65
C THR A 193 -0.49 24.08 -0.61
N GLU A 194 -0.99 25.32 -0.49
CA GLU A 194 -1.01 26.24 -1.65
C GLU A 194 0.39 26.55 -2.19
N GLU A 195 1.36 26.74 -1.30
CA GLU A 195 2.76 26.97 -1.67
C GLU A 195 3.39 25.73 -2.35
N GLU A 196 3.16 24.54 -1.78
CA GLU A 196 3.62 23.28 -2.37
C GLU A 196 2.97 23.04 -3.74
N ALA A 197 1.67 23.34 -3.88
CA ALA A 197 0.95 23.19 -5.14
C ALA A 197 1.47 24.14 -6.23
N LEU A 198 1.78 25.40 -5.88
CA LEU A 198 2.41 26.36 -6.79
C LEU A 198 3.81 25.88 -7.22
N TYR A 199 4.60 25.39 -6.26
CA TYR A 199 5.90 24.81 -6.55
C TYR A 199 5.78 23.62 -7.50
N ILE A 200 4.93 22.63 -7.20
CA ILE A 200 4.70 21.45 -8.05
C ILE A 200 4.28 21.89 -9.47
N ALA A 201 3.38 22.86 -9.59
CA ALA A 201 2.94 23.37 -10.89
C ALA A 201 4.08 24.02 -11.70
N SER A 202 4.92 24.83 -11.06
CA SER A 202 6.10 25.39 -11.72
C SER A 202 7.06 24.30 -12.23
N ARG A 203 7.19 23.19 -11.50
CA ARG A 203 8.06 22.07 -11.88
C ARG A 203 7.49 21.28 -13.05
N PHE A 204 6.17 21.08 -13.09
CA PHE A 204 5.49 20.49 -14.24
C PHE A 204 5.59 21.37 -15.49
N GLU A 205 5.43 22.68 -15.35
CA GLU A 205 5.58 23.62 -16.46
C GLU A 205 7.02 23.65 -17.00
N ALA A 206 8.03 23.65 -16.12
CA ALA A 206 9.42 23.61 -16.53
C ALA A 206 9.81 22.30 -17.23
N SER A 207 9.28 21.16 -16.78
CA SER A 207 9.71 19.84 -17.28
C SER A 207 8.86 19.33 -18.45
N TYR A 208 7.58 19.69 -18.50
CA TYR A 208 6.61 19.15 -19.45
C TYR A 208 5.80 20.23 -20.19
N HIS A 209 6.06 21.51 -19.95
CA HIS A 209 5.33 22.64 -20.55
C HIS A 209 3.82 22.63 -20.27
N LEU A 210 3.42 22.05 -19.13
CA LEU A 210 2.03 21.99 -18.68
C LEU A 210 1.81 22.94 -17.48
N PRO A 211 1.27 24.14 -17.70
CA PRO A 211 1.03 25.09 -16.62
C PRO A 211 -0.14 24.66 -15.73
N ASN A 212 -0.10 25.10 -14.47
CA ASN A 212 -1.15 24.89 -13.47
C ASN A 212 -1.48 23.42 -13.13
N LEU A 213 -0.54 22.50 -13.37
CA LEU A 213 -0.70 21.08 -13.06
C LEU A 213 -0.17 20.77 -11.66
N MET A 214 -1.00 20.29 -10.73
CA MET A 214 -0.53 19.91 -9.38
C MET A 214 -0.30 18.39 -9.23
N GLY A 215 -0.73 17.60 -10.20
CA GLY A 215 -0.52 16.17 -10.18
C GLY A 215 -1.25 15.43 -11.30
N ILE A 216 -0.83 14.18 -11.49
CA ILE A 216 -1.33 13.27 -12.52
C ILE A 216 -2.14 12.18 -11.82
N ILE A 217 -3.37 11.95 -12.29
CA ILE A 217 -4.29 10.95 -11.74
C ILE A 217 -4.27 9.73 -12.62
N ASP A 218 -4.14 8.55 -12.03
CA ASP A 218 -4.31 7.29 -12.75
C ASP A 218 -4.92 6.19 -11.86
N GLY A 219 -5.49 5.18 -12.52
CA GLY A 219 -6.11 4.02 -11.91
C GLY A 219 -5.33 2.74 -12.19
N THR A 220 -5.15 1.90 -11.17
CA THR A 220 -4.57 0.56 -11.32
C THR A 220 -5.48 -0.49 -10.70
N HIS A 221 -5.57 -1.66 -11.34
CA HIS A 221 -6.31 -2.79 -10.81
C HIS A 221 -5.41 -3.61 -9.87
N ILE A 222 -5.79 -3.71 -8.60
CA ILE A 222 -5.16 -4.57 -7.61
C ILE A 222 -5.88 -5.92 -7.60
N PRO A 223 -5.23 -7.03 -8.00
CA PRO A 223 -5.83 -8.35 -7.97
C PRO A 223 -6.23 -8.75 -6.55
N MET A 224 -7.37 -9.42 -6.44
CA MET A 224 -7.87 -9.87 -5.14
C MET A 224 -8.57 -11.21 -5.25
N LEU A 225 -8.78 -11.85 -4.10
CA LEU A 225 -9.76 -12.92 -3.97
C LEU A 225 -11.13 -12.28 -3.71
N PRO A 226 -12.08 -12.39 -4.65
CA PRO A 226 -13.40 -11.79 -4.50
C PRO A 226 -14.25 -12.53 -3.45
N PRO A 227 -15.19 -11.82 -2.80
CA PRO A 227 -16.21 -12.46 -2.00
C PRO A 227 -17.04 -13.42 -2.85
N SER A 228 -17.59 -14.47 -2.22
CA SER A 228 -18.46 -15.43 -2.89
C SER A 228 -19.72 -14.77 -3.44
N ASP A 229 -20.28 -13.82 -2.68
CA ASP A 229 -21.40 -12.97 -3.10
C ASP A 229 -20.88 -11.74 -3.84
N GLY A 230 -21.47 -11.40 -4.99
CA GLY A 230 -21.09 -10.21 -5.74
C GLY A 230 -19.79 -10.33 -6.53
N TYR A 231 -19.30 -11.55 -6.82
CA TYR A 231 -18.08 -11.80 -7.61
C TYR A 231 -17.98 -10.93 -8.87
N LYS A 232 -19.08 -10.87 -9.64
CA LYS A 232 -19.14 -10.17 -10.94
C LYS A 232 -18.79 -8.68 -10.82
N ASP A 233 -19.08 -8.05 -9.69
CA ASP A 233 -18.81 -6.63 -9.48
C ASP A 233 -17.30 -6.35 -9.42
N PHE A 234 -16.49 -7.33 -9.06
CA PHE A 234 -15.04 -7.18 -8.95
C PHE A 234 -14.30 -7.52 -10.25
N VAL A 235 -14.97 -8.14 -11.22
CA VAL A 235 -14.35 -8.58 -12.47
C VAL A 235 -14.05 -7.36 -13.34
N ASN A 236 -12.77 -7.15 -13.63
CA ASN A 236 -12.34 -6.09 -14.54
C ASN A 236 -12.59 -6.47 -16.01
N ARG A 237 -12.32 -5.53 -16.91
CA ARG A 237 -12.45 -5.75 -18.37
C ARG A 237 -11.60 -6.90 -18.92
N LYS A 238 -10.58 -7.35 -18.17
CA LYS A 238 -9.71 -8.50 -18.50
C LYS A 238 -10.19 -9.81 -17.90
N GLY A 239 -11.37 -9.84 -17.27
CA GLY A 239 -11.92 -11.05 -16.65
C GLY A 239 -11.31 -11.41 -15.29
N LEU A 240 -10.49 -10.55 -14.69
CA LEU A 240 -9.83 -10.81 -13.41
C LEU A 240 -10.47 -10.00 -12.27
N PRO A 241 -10.76 -10.63 -11.11
CA PRO A 241 -11.29 -9.93 -9.96
C PRO A 241 -10.25 -8.99 -9.33
N SER A 242 -10.64 -7.74 -9.10
CA SER A 242 -9.74 -6.69 -8.59
C SER A 242 -10.48 -5.57 -7.84
N TYR A 243 -9.73 -4.79 -7.08
CA TYR A 243 -10.10 -3.43 -6.65
C TYR A 243 -9.43 -2.40 -7.56
N VAL A 244 -10.07 -1.26 -7.78
CA VAL A 244 -9.43 -0.12 -8.45
C VAL A 244 -8.77 0.78 -7.40
N LEU A 245 -7.45 0.93 -7.53
CA LEU A 245 -6.66 1.94 -6.86
C LEU A 245 -6.54 3.16 -7.76
N GLN A 246 -7.16 4.26 -7.38
CA GLN A 246 -6.85 5.56 -7.95
C GLN A 246 -5.74 6.21 -7.13
N ALA A 247 -4.77 6.80 -7.80
CA ALA A 247 -3.70 7.52 -7.15
C ALA A 247 -3.38 8.82 -7.89
N VAL A 248 -2.90 9.81 -7.14
CA VAL A 248 -2.43 11.08 -7.67
C VAL A 248 -1.00 11.31 -7.23
N VAL A 249 -0.15 11.60 -8.23
CA VAL A 249 1.29 11.81 -8.04
C VAL A 249 1.70 13.22 -8.45
N ASP A 250 2.74 13.73 -7.83
CA ASP A 250 3.39 14.99 -8.21
C ASP A 250 4.49 14.80 -9.26
N HIS A 251 5.23 15.87 -9.54
CA HIS A 251 6.34 15.89 -10.51
C HIS A 251 7.53 14.98 -10.15
N GLN A 252 7.63 14.53 -8.89
CA GLN A 252 8.65 13.58 -8.41
C GLN A 252 8.09 12.16 -8.31
N PHE A 253 6.88 11.93 -8.82
CA PHE A 253 6.13 10.68 -8.67
C PHE A 253 5.80 10.33 -7.21
N CYS A 254 5.82 11.33 -6.31
CA CYS A 254 5.40 11.16 -4.93
C CYS A 254 3.87 11.22 -4.85
N PHE A 255 3.30 10.27 -4.12
CA PHE A 255 1.85 10.22 -3.92
C PHE A 255 1.39 11.25 -2.89
N TRP A 256 0.39 12.04 -3.26
CA TRP A 256 -0.26 12.98 -2.34
C TRP A 256 -1.75 12.69 -2.15
N ASN A 257 -2.35 11.84 -2.99
CA ASN A 257 -3.70 11.32 -2.78
C ASN A 257 -3.85 9.89 -3.31
N ILE A 258 -4.55 9.05 -2.56
CA ILE A 258 -4.93 7.70 -2.98
C ILE A 258 -6.36 7.38 -2.57
N SER A 259 -7.06 6.63 -3.42
CA SER A 259 -8.36 6.07 -3.14
C SER A 259 -8.45 4.63 -3.63
N CYS A 260 -8.79 3.69 -2.74
CA CYS A 260 -9.01 2.28 -3.05
C CYS A 260 -10.37 1.86 -2.48
N LYS A 261 -11.44 2.19 -3.21
CA LYS A 261 -12.82 2.01 -2.74
C LYS A 261 -13.71 1.24 -3.72
N MET A 262 -13.37 1.26 -5.01
CA MET A 262 -14.26 0.79 -6.06
C MET A 262 -13.87 -0.60 -6.57
N PRO A 263 -14.85 -1.46 -6.88
CA PRO A 263 -14.56 -2.79 -7.38
C PRO A 263 -14.12 -2.74 -8.86
N GLY A 264 -13.48 -3.80 -9.34
CA GLY A 264 -12.80 -3.83 -10.64
C GLY A 264 -13.70 -3.66 -11.86
N SER A 265 -15.02 -3.86 -11.75
CA SER A 265 -15.96 -3.56 -12.85
C SER A 265 -16.27 -2.06 -12.99
N ALA A 266 -15.94 -1.24 -11.99
CA ALA A 266 -16.30 0.17 -11.98
C ALA A 266 -15.60 0.94 -13.10
N HIS A 267 -16.36 1.82 -13.77
CA HIS A 267 -15.80 2.75 -14.74
C HIS A 267 -14.95 3.84 -14.07
N ASP A 268 -13.89 4.29 -14.74
CA ASP A 268 -12.96 5.32 -14.23
C ASP A 268 -13.69 6.59 -13.77
N ALA A 269 -14.72 7.01 -14.50
CA ALA A 269 -15.54 8.16 -14.12
C ALA A 269 -16.31 7.96 -12.79
N SER A 270 -16.68 6.72 -12.48
CA SER A 270 -17.29 6.35 -11.19
C SER A 270 -16.23 6.25 -10.10
N VAL A 271 -15.03 5.77 -10.43
CA VAL A 271 -13.88 5.74 -9.50
C VAL A 271 -13.52 7.14 -9.05
N LEU A 272 -13.39 8.08 -10.01
CA LEU A 272 -13.10 9.47 -9.71
C LEU A 272 -14.20 10.11 -8.87
N ARG A 273 -15.47 9.99 -9.27
CA ARG A 273 -16.60 10.59 -8.55
C ARG A 273 -16.73 10.11 -7.10
N ASN A 274 -16.38 8.85 -6.82
CA ASN A 274 -16.43 8.27 -5.47
C ASN A 274 -15.13 8.44 -4.68
N SER A 275 -14.09 9.05 -5.26
CA SER A 275 -12.83 9.32 -4.58
C SER A 275 -12.95 10.52 -3.63
N ASP A 276 -12.16 10.50 -2.55
CA ASP A 276 -12.09 11.63 -1.61
C ASP A 276 -11.57 12.90 -2.29
N LEU A 277 -10.74 12.73 -3.33
CA LEU A 277 -10.23 13.82 -4.17
C LEU A 277 -11.36 14.62 -4.80
N PHE A 278 -12.32 13.93 -5.44
CA PHE A 278 -13.42 14.60 -6.14
C PHE A 278 -14.40 15.25 -5.15
N GLN A 279 -14.71 14.57 -4.05
CA GLN A 279 -15.58 15.11 -3.00
C GLN A 279 -14.99 16.37 -2.37
N LYS A 280 -13.67 16.41 -2.22
CA LYS A 280 -12.92 17.55 -1.63
C LYS A 280 -12.34 18.49 -2.68
N ALA A 281 -12.78 18.41 -3.94
CA ALA A 281 -12.24 19.25 -5.02
C ALA A 281 -12.37 20.75 -4.74
N HIS A 282 -13.38 21.16 -3.97
CA HIS A 282 -13.63 22.56 -3.61
C HIS A 282 -12.59 23.15 -2.63
N ILE A 283 -11.91 22.32 -1.83
CA ILE A 283 -10.85 22.73 -0.89
C ILE A 283 -9.44 22.54 -1.45
N LEU A 284 -9.29 22.00 -2.66
CA LEU A 284 -7.97 21.83 -3.26
C LEU A 284 -7.34 23.20 -3.58
N PRO A 285 -6.01 23.33 -3.40
CA PRO A 285 -5.27 24.52 -3.79
C PRO A 285 -5.59 24.96 -5.21
N LYS A 286 -5.94 26.24 -5.36
CA LYS A 286 -6.21 26.82 -6.68
C LYS A 286 -4.91 27.38 -7.23
N VAL A 287 -4.21 26.56 -8.01
CA VAL A 287 -3.07 27.02 -8.79
C VAL A 287 -3.59 27.93 -9.90
N ARG A 288 -3.52 29.24 -9.67
CA ARG A 288 -3.73 30.25 -10.71
C ARG A 288 -2.40 30.96 -10.94
N PRO A 289 -2.04 31.26 -12.20
CA PRO A 289 -0.93 32.17 -12.45
C PRO A 289 -1.25 33.50 -11.76
N LYS A 290 -0.26 34.10 -11.09
CA LYS A 290 -0.38 35.49 -10.65
C LYS A 290 -0.65 36.33 -11.90
N ARG A 291 -1.86 36.89 -12.03
CA ARG A 291 -2.11 37.91 -13.07
C ARG A 291 -1.22 39.10 -12.71
N GLY A 292 -0.21 39.36 -13.54
CA GLY A 292 0.64 40.55 -13.46
C GLY A 292 2.02 40.32 -12.86
N GLN A 293 2.91 39.69 -13.63
CA GLN A 293 4.28 40.18 -13.82
C GLN A 293 4.59 40.03 -15.31
N CYS A 294 4.16 41.02 -16.09
CA CYS A 294 4.77 41.25 -17.39
C CYS A 294 6.24 41.56 -17.11
N ASN A 295 7.17 40.72 -17.56
CA ASN A 295 8.58 41.12 -17.61
C ASN A 295 8.70 42.31 -18.58
N PRO A 296 9.18 43.49 -18.14
CA PRO A 296 9.56 44.55 -19.05
C PRO A 296 10.98 44.26 -19.52
N SER A 297 11.13 43.25 -20.36
CA SER A 297 12.37 43.03 -21.11
C SER A 297 11.99 42.81 -22.56
N GLY A 298 12.14 43.90 -23.31
CA GLY A 298 11.69 44.04 -24.68
C GLY A 298 12.33 43.05 -25.63
N ALA A 299 11.50 42.60 -26.57
CA ALA A 299 11.91 42.33 -27.93
C ALA A 299 10.74 42.75 -28.82
N MET A 300 10.78 44.01 -29.28
CA MET A 300 10.08 44.40 -30.49
C MET A 300 10.73 43.62 -31.63
N ASN A 301 10.10 42.54 -32.07
CA ASN A 301 10.35 42.02 -33.40
C ASN A 301 9.28 42.59 -34.31
N THR A 302 9.70 43.60 -35.05
CA THR A 302 9.03 44.14 -36.24
C THR A 302 8.64 43.00 -37.18
N CYS A 303 7.34 42.75 -37.33
CA CYS A 303 6.82 42.11 -38.52
C CYS A 303 6.73 43.17 -39.61
N SER A 304 7.75 43.22 -40.47
CA SER A 304 7.65 43.83 -41.79
C SER A 304 6.95 42.85 -42.73
N SER A 305 5.74 43.21 -43.15
CA SER A 305 5.07 42.63 -44.32
C SER A 305 4.24 43.73 -44.99
N THR A 306 4.79 44.22 -46.11
CA THR A 306 4.19 45.00 -47.21
C THR A 306 3.40 46.26 -46.87
#